data_AF-A0A972UZ38-F1
#
_entry.id   AF-A0A972UZ38-F1
#
_cell.length_a   1.000
_cell.length_b   1.000
_cell.length_c   1.000
_cell.angle_alpha   90.00
_cell.angle_beta   90.00
_cell.angle_gamma   90.00
#
_symmetry.space_group_name_H-M   'P 1'
#
loop_
_entity.id
_entity.type
_entity.pdbx_description
1 polymer ?
#
loop_
_entity_poly.entity_id
_entity_poly.type
_entity_poly.pdbx_seq_one_letter_code
_entity_poly.pdbx_strand_id
1 'polypeptide(L)' 'MYFNATKLFSKLKMAKADGSYLKELAKIERQHLIIID' A
#
# COMPACT_ATOMS: atom_id res chain seq x y z
N MET A 1 -10.22 -3.15 -5.42
CA MET A 1 -9.88 -1.77 -4.99
C MET A 1 -8.91 -1.17 -6.00
N TYR A 2 -9.06 0.11 -6.35
CA TYR A 2 -8.17 0.80 -7.28
C TYR A 2 -7.16 1.64 -6.50
N PHE A 3 -5.89 1.53 -6.86
CA PHE A 3 -4.81 2.34 -6.30
C PHE A 3 -4.00 2.96 -7.43
N ASN A 4 -3.78 4.27 -7.34
CA ASN A 4 -2.77 4.88 -8.18
C ASN A 4 -1.37 4.50 -7.67
N ALA A 5 -0.50 3.99 -8.55
CA ALA A 5 0.84 3.51 -8.24
C ALA A 5 1.67 4.58 -7.53
N THR A 6 1.71 5.80 -8.07
CA THR A 6 2.50 6.91 -7.52
C THR A 6 2.08 7.27 -6.10
N LYS A 7 0.77 7.33 -5.83
CA LYS A 7 0.24 7.58 -4.49
C LYS A 7 0.51 6.41 -3.55
N LEU A 8 0.34 5.18 -4.03
CA LEU A 8 0.60 3.97 -3.25
C LEU A 8 2.06 3.88 -2.81
N PHE A 9 3.02 4.06 -3.72
CA PHE A 9 4.44 4.01 -3.39
C PHE A 9 4.89 5.16 -2.49
N SER A 10 4.31 6.36 -2.65
CA SER A 10 4.56 7.48 -1.74
C SER A 10 4.09 7.16 -0.32
N LYS A 11 2.88 6.59 -0.18
CA LYS A 11 2.33 6.17 1.11
C LYS A 11 3.17 5.06 1.75
N LEU A 12 3.57 4.07 0.95
CA LEU A 12 4.42 2.97 1.40
C LEU A 12 5.83 3.44 1.83
N LYS A 13 6.41 4.44 1.16
CA LYS A 13 7.68 5.07 1.60
C LYS A 13 7.56 5.71 2.97
N MET A 14 6.49 6.48 3.21
CA MET A 14 6.23 7.08 4.53
C MET A 14 6.00 6.00 5.59
N ALA A 15 5.20 4.98 5.28
CA ALA A 15 4.95 3.85 6.17
C ALA A 15 6.22 3.05 6.50
N LYS A 16 7.24 3.08 5.63
CA LYS A 16 8.54 2.46 5.90
C LYS A 16 9.35 3.25 6.92
N ALA A 17 9.22 4.57 6.94
CA ALA A 17 9.92 5.43 7.90
C ALA A 17 9.30 5.39 9.31
N ASP A 18 7.98 5.18 9.41
CA ASP A 18 7.26 5.12 10.68
C ASP A 18 7.08 3.68 11.23
N GLY A 19 7.55 2.67 10.50
CA GLY A 19 7.45 1.24 10.88
C GLY A 19 6.09 0.60 10.64
N SER A 20 5.11 1.33 10.10
CA SER A 20 3.77 0.81 9.78
C SER A 20 3.67 0.09 8.43
N TYR A 21 4.76 0.03 7.66
CA TYR A 21 4.82 -0.58 6.32
C TYR A 21 4.21 -1.97 6.25
N LEU A 22 4.61 -2.87 7.17
CA LEU A 22 4.11 -4.25 7.21
C LEU A 22 2.60 -4.30 7.47
N LYS A 23 2.06 -3.36 8.26
CA LYS A 23 0.64 -3.28 8.58
C LYS A 23 -0.19 -2.85 7.37
N GLU A 24 0.30 -1.85 6.62
CA GLU A 24 -0.36 -1.40 5.40
C GLU A 24 -0.26 -2.44 4.29
N LEU A 25 0.89 -3.12 4.16
CA LEU A 25 1.07 -4.21 3.21
C LEU A 25 0.12 -5.38 3.50
N ALA A 26 -0.03 -5.80 4.76
CA ALA A 26 -0.96 -6.85 5.15
C ALA A 26 -2.44 -6.50 4.86
N LYS A 27 -2.81 -5.21 4.87
CA LYS A 27 -4.16 -4.78 4.46
C LYS A 27 -4.39 -4.90 2.96
N ILE A 28 -3.34 -4.62 2.17
CA ILE A 28 -3.33 -4.73 0.71
C ILE A 28 -3.39 -6.22 0.33
N GLU A 29 -2.56 -7.08 0.93
CA GLU A 29 -2.54 -8.52 0.67
C GLU A 29 -3.86 -9.24 0.98
N ARG A 30 -4.65 -8.73 1.94
CA ARG A 30 -5.97 -9.27 2.28
C ARG A 30 -7.06 -8.96 1.23
N GLN A 31 -6.76 -8.15 0.21
CA GLN A 31 -7.74 -7.81 -0.81
C GLN A 31 -7.76 -8.87 -1.93
N HIS A 32 -8.95 -9.39 -2.23
CA HIS A 32 -9.15 -10.38 -3.29
C HIS A 32 -8.86 -9.84 -4.70
N LEU A 33 -8.98 -8.53 -4.92
CA LEU A 33 -8.70 -7.89 -6.20
C LEU A 33 -8.16 -6.48 -5.99
N ILE A 34 -6.99 -6.23 -6.57
CA ILE A 34 -6.32 -4.94 -6.55
C ILE A 34 -6.00 -4.56 -7.99
N ILE A 35 -6.39 -3.34 -8.36
CA ILE A 35 -6.06 -2.74 -9.64
C ILE A 35 -5.10 -1.59 -9.34
N ILE A 36 -3.94 -1.62 -9.97
CA ILE A 36 -2.89 -0.61 -9.81
C ILE A 36 -2.70 0.11 -11.14
N ASP A 37 -2.74 1.44 -11.10
CA ASP A 37 -2.57 2.34 -12.25
C ASP A 37 -1.50 3.40 -11.96
#